data_AF-A0A929BFW8-F1
#
_entry.id   AF-A0A929BFW8-F1
#
_cell.length_a   1.000
_cell.length_b   1.000
_cell.length_c   1.000
_cell.angle_alpha   90.00
_cell.angle_beta   90.00
_cell.angle_gamma   90.00
#
_symmetry.space_group_name_H-M   'P 1'
#
loop_
_entity.id
_entity.type
_entity.pdbx_description
1 polymer ?
#
loop_
_entity_poly.entity_id
_entity_poly.type
_entity_poly.pdbx_seq_one_letter_code
_entity_poly.pdbx_strand_id
1 'polypeptide(L)'
;MNKNKSNFRDRIGMLFERPLFIILAIIIVVILTIFTGGLGYFFGITIALITFWAKRWDWNYFGLSKPNWGKSIIRGILYAIGIFLIVDVIIQPILENLLGEIDLQSFDGIKGNFINYIILSLFMWIVAGFGEEFLFRGYIVKRLAIIFGDTNYSWFMSVIITSIIFGLAHIYQGTSGVITTGIIGFIMGMIFFRHRKNLSIAMFTHGFYDMIGITLLYFGEERAITEFISGLIL
;
A
#
# COMPACT_ATOMS: atom_id res chain seq x y z
N MET A 1 -5.09 5.44 48.51
CA MET A 1 -4.77 6.01 47.18
C MET A 1 -4.15 4.93 46.30
N ASN A 2 -4.94 4.31 45.43
CA ASN A 2 -4.45 3.26 44.53
C ASN A 2 -3.75 3.94 43.33
N LYS A 3 -2.41 3.99 43.35
CA LYS A 3 -1.63 4.36 42.15
C LYS A 3 -1.88 3.26 41.11
N ASN A 4 -2.75 3.53 40.15
CA ASN A 4 -2.99 2.67 39.00
C ASN A 4 -1.66 2.50 38.24
N LYS A 5 -0.90 1.45 38.56
CA LYS A 5 0.31 1.10 37.79
C LYS A 5 -0.19 0.68 36.42
N SER A 6 0.16 1.43 35.38
CA SER A 6 -0.16 1.03 34.00
C SER A 6 0.39 -0.38 33.76
N ASN A 7 -0.48 -1.25 33.24
CA ASN A 7 -0.09 -2.62 32.92
C ASN A 7 0.91 -2.60 31.74
N PHE A 8 1.56 -3.74 31.46
CA PHE A 8 2.55 -3.83 30.38
C PHE A 8 2.01 -3.34 29.03
N ARG A 9 0.78 -3.73 28.68
CA ARG A 9 0.10 -3.34 27.43
C ARG A 9 -0.07 -1.82 27.32
N ASP A 10 -0.48 -1.17 28.41
CA ASP A 10 -0.65 0.29 28.44
C ASP A 10 0.70 1.02 28.29
N ARG A 11 1.80 0.49 28.84
CA ARG A 11 3.15 1.05 28.65
C ARG A 11 3.64 0.93 27.22
N ILE A 12 3.41 -0.22 26.58
CA ILE A 12 3.71 -0.42 25.16
C ILE A 12 2.88 0.57 24.31
N GLY A 13 1.58 0.72 24.60
CA GLY A 13 0.74 1.70 23.93
C GLY A 13 1.28 3.12 24.04
N MET A 14 1.67 3.56 25.25
CA MET A 14 2.27 4.89 25.45
C MET A 14 3.59 5.08 24.71
N LEU A 15 4.43 4.05 24.58
CA LEU A 15 5.69 4.13 23.84
C LEU A 15 5.45 4.26 22.33
N PHE A 16 4.57 3.42 21.78
CA PHE A 16 4.31 3.33 20.34
C PHE A 16 3.53 4.55 19.81
N GLU A 17 2.96 5.37 20.69
CA GLU A 17 2.33 6.65 20.32
C GLU A 17 3.27 7.85 20.36
N ARG A 18 4.51 7.68 20.86
CA ARG A 18 5.45 8.80 20.90
C ARG A 18 5.85 9.18 19.47
N PRO A 19 5.76 10.47 19.08
CA PRO A 19 6.16 10.91 17.75
C PRO A 19 7.57 10.47 17.37
N LEU A 20 8.53 10.57 18.30
CA LEU A 20 9.90 10.13 18.08
C LEU A 20 10.00 8.63 17.78
N PHE A 21 9.26 7.78 18.51
CA PHE A 21 9.26 6.34 18.26
C PHE A 21 8.70 6.03 16.87
N ILE A 22 7.58 6.65 16.50
CA ILE A 22 6.94 6.46 15.19
C ILE A 22 7.89 6.89 14.07
N ILE A 23 8.51 8.07 14.18
CA ILE A 23 9.44 8.58 13.16
C ILE A 23 10.64 7.64 13.02
N LEU A 24 11.26 7.21 14.13
CA LEU A 24 12.37 6.26 14.10
C LEU A 24 11.95 4.91 13.49
N ALA A 25 10.77 4.40 13.83
CA ALA A 25 10.25 3.17 13.26
C ALA A 25 10.06 3.29 11.74
N ILE A 26 9.50 4.42 11.25
CA ILE A 26 9.34 4.68 9.82
C ILE A 26 10.71 4.76 9.13
N ILE A 27 11.69 5.45 9.71
CA ILE A 27 13.05 5.53 9.16
C ILE A 27 13.68 4.13 9.06
N ILE A 28 13.54 3.30 10.10
CA ILE A 28 14.04 1.92 10.08
C ILE A 28 13.32 1.09 9.00
N VAL A 29 11.99 1.22 8.87
CA VAL A 29 11.23 0.57 7.80
C VAL A 29 11.80 0.96 6.44
N VAL A 30 11.99 2.26 6.17
CA VAL A 30 12.53 2.76 4.90
C VAL A 30 13.93 2.19 4.63
N ILE A 31 14.82 2.25 5.61
CA ILE A 31 16.18 1.72 5.49
C ILE A 31 16.14 0.22 5.18
N LEU A 32 15.42 -0.57 5.98
CA LEU A 32 15.31 -2.01 5.77
C LEU A 32 14.71 -2.32 4.40
N THR A 33 13.68 -1.58 3.98
CA THR A 33 13.08 -1.76 2.66
C THR A 33 14.09 -1.54 1.54
N ILE A 34 14.88 -0.47 1.60
CA ILE A 34 15.87 -0.15 0.56
C ILE A 34 17.02 -1.18 0.52
N PHE A 35 17.53 -1.59 1.69
CA PHE A 35 18.73 -2.43 1.76
C PHE A 35 18.46 -3.94 1.73
N THR A 36 17.25 -4.36 2.09
CA THR A 36 16.92 -5.79 2.26
C THR A 36 15.63 -6.20 1.56
N GLY A 37 14.95 -5.26 0.89
CA GLY A 37 13.66 -5.50 0.25
C GLY A 37 12.57 -5.78 1.28
N GLY A 38 12.01 -6.99 1.25
CA GLY A 38 10.79 -7.33 2.00
C GLY A 38 10.86 -7.21 3.53
N LEU A 39 12.05 -7.18 4.16
CA LEU A 39 12.13 -7.12 5.63
C LEU A 39 11.59 -5.80 6.22
N GLY A 40 11.65 -4.70 5.47
CA GLY A 40 11.08 -3.43 5.92
C GLY A 40 9.56 -3.51 6.10
N TYR A 41 8.87 -4.20 5.18
CA TYR A 41 7.44 -4.49 5.32
C TYR A 41 7.16 -5.31 6.59
N PHE A 42 7.90 -6.42 6.82
CA PHE A 42 7.68 -7.28 7.98
C PHE A 42 7.94 -6.56 9.31
N PHE A 43 8.97 -5.71 9.37
CA PHE A 43 9.22 -4.88 10.54
C PHE A 43 8.08 -3.87 10.77
N GLY A 44 7.67 -3.17 9.71
CA GLY A 44 6.59 -2.18 9.77
C GLY A 44 5.26 -2.78 10.20
N ILE A 45 4.82 -3.88 9.57
CA ILE A 45 3.57 -4.55 9.91
C ILE A 45 3.60 -5.09 11.34
N THR A 46 4.75 -5.56 11.82
CA THR A 46 4.93 -5.98 13.23
C THR A 46 4.68 -4.82 14.20
N ILE A 47 5.21 -3.62 13.91
CA ILE A 47 4.95 -2.41 14.70
C ILE A 47 3.46 -2.05 14.66
N ALA A 48 2.83 -2.11 13.49
CA ALA A 48 1.40 -1.83 13.34
C ALA A 48 0.53 -2.83 14.13
N LEU A 49 0.87 -4.12 14.11
CA LEU A 49 0.18 -5.18 14.85
C LEU A 49 0.38 -5.07 16.36
N ILE A 50 1.59 -4.75 16.84
CA ILE A 50 1.82 -4.47 18.27
C ILE A 50 1.01 -3.25 18.70
N THR A 51 0.95 -2.20 17.88
CA THR A 51 0.11 -1.03 18.15
C THR A 51 -1.36 -1.41 18.21
N PHE A 52 -1.83 -2.24 17.27
CA PHE A 52 -3.21 -2.71 17.22
C PHE A 52 -3.60 -3.52 18.46
N TRP A 53 -2.71 -4.43 18.87
CA TRP A 53 -2.83 -5.13 20.15
C TRP A 53 -2.82 -4.15 21.32
N ALA A 54 -1.88 -3.20 21.39
CA ALA A 54 -1.81 -2.24 22.49
C ALA A 54 -3.09 -1.37 22.59
N LYS A 55 -3.71 -1.09 21.45
CA LYS A 55 -4.99 -0.37 21.31
C LYS A 55 -6.24 -1.23 21.46
N ARG A 56 -6.10 -2.43 22.02
CA ARG A 56 -7.24 -3.30 22.34
C ARG A 56 -8.06 -3.67 21.11
N TRP A 57 -7.37 -3.85 19.99
CA TRP A 57 -7.99 -4.24 18.72
C TRP A 57 -9.00 -3.20 18.21
N ASP A 58 -8.76 -1.92 18.52
CA ASP A 58 -9.61 -0.82 18.05
C ASP A 58 -9.38 -0.51 16.56
N TRP A 59 -10.25 -1.05 15.72
CA TRP A 59 -10.26 -0.81 14.27
C TRP A 59 -10.43 0.67 13.90
N ASN A 60 -11.06 1.49 14.77
CA ASN A 60 -11.19 2.94 14.51
C ASN A 60 -9.82 3.64 14.53
N TYR A 61 -8.89 3.14 15.34
CA TYR A 61 -7.53 3.65 15.41
C TYR A 61 -6.84 3.59 14.03
N PHE A 62 -7.13 2.56 13.25
CA PHE A 62 -6.60 2.35 11.89
C PHE A 62 -7.52 2.89 10.78
N GLY A 63 -8.61 3.58 11.16
CA GLY A 63 -9.52 4.18 10.19
C GLY A 63 -10.52 3.21 9.59
N LEU A 64 -10.89 2.15 10.30
CA LEU A 64 -11.97 1.23 9.92
C LEU A 64 -13.15 1.38 10.89
N SER A 65 -13.92 2.45 10.72
CA SER A 65 -15.02 2.83 11.60
C SER A 65 -16.38 2.39 11.04
N LYS A 66 -16.74 1.13 11.28
CA LYS A 66 -18.03 0.52 10.86
C LYS A 66 -18.31 0.74 9.36
N PRO A 67 -17.48 0.18 8.47
CA PRO A 67 -17.66 0.36 7.03
C PRO A 67 -18.97 -0.27 6.55
N ASN A 68 -19.59 0.35 5.54
CA ASN A 68 -20.59 -0.34 4.75
C ASN A 68 -19.87 -1.20 3.69
N TRP A 69 -19.72 -2.49 3.98
CA TRP A 69 -18.92 -3.42 3.17
C TRP A 69 -19.34 -3.45 1.69
N GLY A 70 -20.64 -3.49 1.39
CA GLY A 70 -21.11 -3.46 0.00
C GLY A 70 -20.69 -2.19 -0.75
N LYS A 71 -20.83 -1.02 -0.12
CA LYS A 71 -20.35 0.25 -0.71
C LYS A 71 -18.83 0.30 -0.82
N SER A 72 -18.11 -0.29 0.13
CA SER A 72 -16.64 -0.37 0.07
C SER A 72 -16.16 -1.22 -1.09
N ILE A 73 -16.78 -2.39 -1.32
CA ILE A 73 -16.47 -3.28 -2.45
C ILE A 73 -16.72 -2.57 -3.78
N ILE A 74 -17.91 -1.97 -3.95
CA ILE A 74 -18.26 -1.26 -5.19
C ILE A 74 -17.26 -0.13 -5.47
N ARG A 75 -16.94 0.68 -4.45
CA ARG A 75 -15.94 1.75 -4.60
C ARG A 75 -14.55 1.20 -4.89
N GLY A 76 -14.18 0.10 -4.24
CA GLY A 76 -12.92 -0.59 -4.48
C GLY A 76 -12.75 -0.98 -5.95
N ILE A 77 -13.76 -1.65 -6.51
CA ILE A 77 -13.78 -2.03 -7.94
C ILE A 77 -13.67 -0.78 -8.84
N LEU A 78 -14.48 0.24 -8.58
CA LEU A 78 -14.48 1.47 -9.41
C LEU A 78 -13.12 2.20 -9.35
N TYR A 79 -12.50 2.29 -8.17
CA TYR A 79 -11.18 2.88 -8.04
C TYR A 79 -10.10 2.01 -8.67
N ALA A 80 -10.16 0.68 -8.55
CA ALA A 80 -9.20 -0.22 -9.16
C ALA A 80 -9.21 -0.09 -10.69
N ILE A 81 -10.41 -0.08 -11.29
CA ILE A 81 -10.59 0.18 -12.73
C ILE A 81 -10.05 1.57 -13.10
N GLY A 82 -10.36 2.59 -12.30
CA GLY A 82 -9.87 3.95 -12.54
C GLY A 82 -8.35 4.06 -12.48
N ILE A 83 -7.71 3.40 -11.51
CA ILE A 83 -6.24 3.33 -11.41
C ILE A 83 -5.67 2.62 -12.63
N PHE A 84 -6.21 1.45 -13.00
CA PHE A 84 -5.76 0.70 -14.17
C PHE A 84 -5.82 1.53 -15.47
N LEU A 85 -6.95 2.23 -15.69
CA LEU A 85 -7.10 3.07 -16.88
C LEU A 85 -6.17 4.29 -16.89
N ILE A 86 -5.84 4.86 -15.73
CA ILE A 86 -4.97 6.04 -15.65
C ILE A 86 -3.50 5.63 -15.67
N VAL A 87 -3.14 4.63 -14.89
CA VAL A 87 -1.75 4.25 -14.67
C VAL A 87 -1.30 3.29 -15.76
N ASP A 88 -1.89 2.11 -15.84
CA ASP A 88 -1.42 1.02 -16.70
C ASP A 88 -1.68 1.31 -18.19
N VAL A 89 -2.78 2.00 -18.53
CA VAL A 89 -3.11 2.31 -19.94
C VAL A 89 -2.44 3.60 -20.45
N ILE A 90 -2.22 4.59 -19.59
CA ILE A 90 -1.75 5.92 -20.02
C ILE A 90 -0.33 6.20 -19.54
N ILE A 91 -0.07 6.09 -18.23
CA ILE A 91 1.20 6.55 -17.64
C ILE A 91 2.32 5.53 -17.86
N GLN A 92 2.07 4.25 -17.55
CA GLN A 92 3.08 3.19 -17.59
C GLN A 92 3.71 3.04 -18.98
N PRO A 93 2.98 3.04 -20.11
CA PRO A 93 3.61 2.91 -21.42
C PRO A 93 4.57 4.07 -21.73
N ILE A 94 4.23 5.29 -21.30
CA ILE A 94 5.09 6.46 -21.46
C ILE A 94 6.36 6.30 -20.60
N LEU A 95 6.21 5.86 -19.35
CA LEU A 95 7.35 5.67 -18.46
C LEU A 95 8.29 4.57 -18.95
N GLU A 96 7.77 3.43 -19.39
CA GLU A 96 8.60 2.32 -19.86
C GLU A 96 9.37 2.67 -21.14
N ASN A 97 8.76 3.43 -22.04
CA ASN A 97 9.44 3.95 -23.24
C ASN A 97 10.60 4.89 -22.88
N LEU A 98 10.41 5.75 -21.88
CA LEU A 98 11.40 6.77 -21.50
C LEU A 98 12.50 6.24 -20.55
N LEU A 99 12.17 5.30 -19.67
CA LEU A 99 12.98 4.96 -18.48
C LEU A 99 13.29 3.46 -18.36
N GLY A 100 12.85 2.65 -19.33
CA GLY A 100 13.05 1.21 -19.37
C GLY A 100 11.88 0.42 -18.79
N GLU A 101 11.79 -0.85 -19.15
CA GLU A 101 10.68 -1.74 -18.79
C GLU A 101 10.63 -2.03 -17.29
N ILE A 102 9.42 -2.29 -16.79
CA ILE A 102 9.22 -2.80 -15.43
C ILE A 102 9.69 -4.25 -15.36
N ASP A 103 10.54 -4.57 -14.38
CA ASP A 103 10.99 -5.94 -14.14
C ASP A 103 9.90 -6.75 -13.42
N LEU A 104 9.42 -7.79 -14.10
CA LEU A 104 8.38 -8.71 -13.62
C LEU A 104 8.89 -10.15 -13.47
N GLN A 105 10.21 -10.38 -13.48
CA GLN A 105 10.81 -11.71 -13.44
C GLN A 105 10.37 -12.55 -12.24
N SER A 106 10.04 -11.89 -11.12
CA SER A 106 9.51 -12.54 -9.92
C SER A 106 8.16 -13.28 -10.16
N PHE A 107 7.52 -13.08 -11.31
CA PHE A 107 6.21 -13.63 -11.66
C PHE A 107 6.23 -14.60 -12.85
N ASP A 108 7.40 -15.00 -13.38
CA ASP A 108 7.53 -15.88 -14.56
C ASP A 108 6.77 -17.22 -14.42
N GLY A 109 6.54 -17.69 -13.19
CA GLY A 109 5.84 -18.94 -12.90
C GLY A 109 4.31 -18.90 -12.98
N ILE A 110 3.70 -17.75 -13.29
CA ILE A 110 2.23 -17.57 -13.25
C ILE A 110 1.56 -17.92 -14.58
N LYS A 111 2.21 -17.64 -15.72
CA LYS A 111 1.62 -17.81 -17.05
C LYS A 111 1.10 -19.23 -17.29
N GLY A 112 -0.20 -19.35 -17.57
CA GLY A 112 -0.89 -20.62 -17.82
C GLY A 112 -0.98 -21.57 -16.62
N ASN A 113 -0.47 -21.20 -15.43
CA ASN A 113 -0.48 -22.06 -14.25
C ASN A 113 -1.59 -21.65 -13.27
N PHE A 114 -2.71 -22.36 -13.33
CA PHE A 114 -3.90 -22.04 -12.54
C PHE A 114 -3.67 -22.15 -11.02
N ILE A 115 -2.85 -23.11 -10.58
CA ILE A 115 -2.54 -23.28 -9.16
C ILE A 115 -1.73 -22.08 -8.65
N ASN A 116 -0.69 -21.69 -9.38
CA ASN A 116 0.13 -20.54 -9.02
C ASN A 116 -0.66 -19.23 -9.08
N TYR A 117 -1.56 -19.08 -10.06
CA TYR A 117 -2.50 -17.96 -10.12
C TYR A 117 -3.32 -17.83 -8.83
N ILE A 118 -4.01 -18.90 -8.40
CA ILE A 118 -4.83 -18.88 -7.18
C ILE A 118 -3.99 -18.62 -5.93
N ILE A 119 -2.83 -19.28 -5.81
CA ILE A 119 -1.93 -19.08 -4.67
C ILE A 119 -1.47 -17.64 -4.58
N LEU A 120 -0.99 -17.07 -5.70
CA LEU A 120 -0.51 -15.70 -5.74
C LEU A 120 -1.65 -14.71 -5.46
N SER A 121 -2.83 -14.89 -6.07
CA SER A 121 -4.01 -14.06 -5.82
C SER A 121 -4.37 -14.02 -4.34
N LEU A 122 -4.51 -15.18 -3.68
CA LEU A 122 -4.84 -15.24 -2.25
C LEU A 122 -3.74 -14.63 -1.38
N PHE A 123 -2.48 -14.86 -1.73
CA PHE A 123 -1.35 -14.27 -1.02
C PHE A 123 -1.35 -12.74 -1.13
N MET A 124 -1.57 -12.19 -2.32
CA MET A 124 -1.60 -10.75 -2.56
C MET A 124 -2.79 -10.07 -1.89
N TRP A 125 -3.96 -10.72 -1.81
CA TRP A 125 -5.07 -10.21 -0.99
C TRP A 125 -4.70 -10.05 0.49
N ILE A 126 -3.91 -10.97 1.05
CA ILE A 126 -3.49 -10.94 2.45
C ILE A 126 -2.38 -9.91 2.65
N VAL A 127 -1.32 -9.98 1.83
CA VAL A 127 -0.11 -9.19 2.02
C VAL A 127 -0.27 -7.76 1.50
N ALA A 128 -0.64 -7.58 0.23
CA ALA A 128 -0.78 -6.27 -0.38
C ALA A 128 -2.15 -5.66 -0.06
N GLY A 129 -3.23 -6.34 -0.46
CA GLY A 129 -4.61 -5.88 -0.28
C GLY A 129 -4.93 -5.50 1.16
N PHE A 130 -4.64 -6.37 2.13
CA PHE A 130 -4.86 -6.08 3.53
C PHE A 130 -3.62 -5.51 4.24
N GLY A 131 -2.49 -6.22 4.18
CA GLY A 131 -1.30 -5.92 4.98
C GLY A 131 -0.67 -4.57 4.67
N GLU A 132 -0.39 -4.28 3.40
CA GLU A 132 0.18 -3.00 3.00
C GLU A 132 -0.78 -1.85 3.27
N GLU A 133 -2.09 -2.00 2.99
CA GLU A 133 -3.05 -0.94 3.32
C GLU A 133 -3.17 -0.71 4.83
N PHE A 134 -3.12 -1.77 5.64
CA PHE A 134 -3.11 -1.67 7.09
C PHE A 134 -1.87 -0.93 7.59
N LEU A 135 -0.70 -1.20 7.02
CA LEU A 135 0.56 -0.54 7.35
C LEU A 135 0.64 0.88 6.82
N PHE A 136 0.57 1.08 5.51
CA PHE A 136 0.82 2.38 4.88
C PHE A 136 -0.31 3.37 5.17
N ARG A 137 -1.58 2.98 4.95
CA ARG A 137 -2.72 3.91 5.05
C ARG A 137 -3.27 3.92 6.48
N GLY A 138 -3.57 2.73 7.00
CA GLY A 138 -4.13 2.56 8.34
C GLY A 138 -3.22 3.03 9.47
N TYR A 139 -1.89 2.92 9.28
CA TYR A 139 -0.90 3.28 10.28
C TYR A 139 -0.04 4.49 9.85
N ILE A 140 0.88 4.36 8.89
CA ILE A 140 1.92 5.37 8.62
C ILE A 140 1.34 6.73 8.21
N VAL A 141 0.48 6.80 7.18
CA VAL A 141 -0.16 8.05 6.73
C VAL A 141 -0.89 8.72 7.89
N LYS A 142 -1.69 7.95 8.64
CA LYS A 142 -2.48 8.47 9.76
C LYS A 142 -1.60 8.97 10.91
N ARG A 143 -0.53 8.25 11.24
CA ARG A 143 0.41 8.67 12.29
C ARG A 143 1.17 9.92 11.91
N LEU A 144 1.71 9.99 10.68
CA LEU A 144 2.39 11.19 10.18
C LEU A 144 1.45 12.39 10.16
N ALA A 145 0.20 12.21 9.72
CA ALA A 145 -0.77 13.30 9.65
C ALA A 145 -1.05 13.88 11.04
N ILE A 146 -1.20 13.03 12.06
CA ILE A 146 -1.39 13.44 13.46
C ILE A 146 -0.14 14.15 14.00
N ILE A 147 1.06 13.62 13.73
CA ILE A 147 2.32 14.24 14.15
C ILE A 147 2.48 15.64 13.53
N PHE A 148 2.06 15.81 12.28
CA PHE A 148 2.08 17.09 11.57
C PHE A 148 0.89 18.01 11.89
N GLY A 149 0.06 17.70 12.91
CA GLY A 149 -1.00 18.58 13.40
C GLY A 149 -2.41 18.29 12.90
N ASP A 150 -2.65 17.15 12.26
CA ASP A 150 -3.98 16.63 11.85
C ASP A 150 -4.83 17.56 10.95
N THR A 151 -4.18 18.42 10.16
CA THR A 151 -4.86 19.28 9.18
C THR A 151 -4.95 18.61 7.81
N ASN A 152 -5.79 19.13 6.89
CA ASN A 152 -5.81 18.64 5.51
C ASN A 152 -4.44 18.72 4.82
N TYR A 153 -3.66 19.75 5.14
CA TYR A 153 -2.29 19.88 4.67
C TYR A 153 -1.37 18.79 5.25
N SER A 154 -1.49 18.52 6.55
CA SER A 154 -0.76 17.45 7.25
C SER A 154 -1.01 16.07 6.62
N TRP A 155 -2.28 15.78 6.31
CA TRP A 155 -2.68 14.54 5.63
C TRP A 155 -2.13 14.47 4.20
N PHE A 156 -2.23 15.55 3.44
CA PHE A 156 -1.69 15.62 2.08
C PHE A 156 -0.16 15.41 2.06
N MET A 157 0.58 16.07 2.96
CA MET A 157 2.03 15.88 3.09
C MET A 157 2.39 14.46 3.52
N SER A 158 1.59 13.85 4.40
CA SER A 158 1.78 12.46 4.80
C SER A 158 1.61 11.52 3.61
N VAL A 159 0.60 11.75 2.76
CA VAL A 159 0.40 10.98 1.52
C VAL A 159 1.62 11.11 0.61
N ILE A 160 2.11 12.32 0.35
CA ILE A 160 3.31 12.54 -0.49
C ILE A 160 4.51 11.73 0.04
N ILE A 161 4.84 11.90 1.33
CA ILE A 161 5.98 11.22 1.95
C ILE A 161 5.84 9.70 1.82
N THR A 162 4.67 9.15 2.15
CA THR A 162 4.45 7.71 2.06
C THR A 162 4.46 7.19 0.62
N SER A 163 4.09 8.00 -0.36
CA SER A 163 4.09 7.62 -1.77
C SER A 163 5.51 7.47 -2.30
N ILE A 164 6.40 8.37 -1.89
CA ILE A 164 7.84 8.26 -2.19
C ILE A 164 8.41 6.99 -1.56
N ILE A 165 8.11 6.74 -0.28
CA ILE A 165 8.55 5.53 0.42
C ILE A 165 8.02 4.26 -0.27
N PHE A 166 6.75 4.28 -0.69
CA PHE A 166 6.12 3.15 -1.37
C PHE A 166 6.76 2.87 -2.73
N GLY A 167 7.06 3.91 -3.51
CA GLY A 167 7.81 3.76 -4.76
C GLY A 167 9.21 3.18 -4.53
N LEU A 168 9.95 3.69 -3.54
CA LEU A 168 11.28 3.17 -3.18
C LEU A 168 11.23 1.72 -2.70
N ALA A 169 10.08 1.25 -2.16
CA ALA A 169 9.89 -0.14 -1.79
C ALA A 169 9.87 -1.10 -2.98
N HIS A 170 9.68 -0.57 -4.18
CA HIS A 170 9.62 -1.30 -5.44
C HIS A 170 10.87 -1.07 -6.29
N ILE A 171 12.01 -0.73 -5.68
CA ILE A 171 13.27 -0.48 -6.41
C ILE A 171 13.74 -1.68 -7.26
N TYR A 172 13.36 -2.90 -6.88
CA TYR A 172 13.64 -4.11 -7.64
C TYR A 172 12.93 -4.17 -9.00
N GLN A 173 11.90 -3.34 -9.23
CA GLN A 173 11.15 -3.25 -10.49
C GLN A 173 11.79 -2.30 -11.51
N GLY A 174 12.94 -1.71 -11.20
CA GLY A 174 13.58 -0.68 -12.03
C GLY A 174 12.95 0.72 -11.89
N THR A 175 13.48 1.69 -12.61
CA THR A 175 13.10 3.12 -12.48
C THR A 175 11.62 3.37 -12.79
N SER A 176 11.11 2.77 -13.87
CA SER A 176 9.69 2.86 -14.23
C SER A 176 8.79 2.27 -13.15
N GLY A 177 9.20 1.16 -12.55
CA GLY A 177 8.48 0.51 -11.45
C GLY A 177 8.40 1.40 -10.21
N VAL A 178 9.51 2.00 -9.79
CA VAL A 178 9.56 2.95 -8.66
C VAL A 178 8.61 4.13 -8.86
N ILE A 179 8.62 4.74 -10.04
CA ILE A 179 7.78 5.91 -10.33
C ILE A 179 6.31 5.50 -10.42
N THR A 180 6.00 4.41 -11.12
CA THR A 180 4.64 3.90 -11.32
C THR A 180 4.00 3.52 -10.00
N THR A 181 4.69 2.71 -9.18
CA THR A 181 4.22 2.33 -7.84
C THR A 181 4.15 3.52 -6.89
N GLY A 182 5.04 4.51 -7.02
CA GLY A 182 4.93 5.78 -6.30
C GLY A 182 3.65 6.56 -6.65
N ILE A 183 3.28 6.63 -7.93
CA ILE A 183 2.05 7.27 -8.42
C ILE A 183 0.81 6.51 -7.92
N ILE A 184 0.79 5.17 -8.03
CA ILE A 184 -0.26 4.33 -7.46
C ILE A 184 -0.37 4.57 -5.95
N GLY A 185 0.78 4.60 -5.26
CA GLY A 185 0.93 4.89 -3.86
C GLY A 185 0.24 6.20 -3.46
N PHE A 186 0.45 7.24 -4.27
CA PHE A 186 -0.16 8.55 -4.13
C PHE A 186 -1.67 8.53 -4.36
N ILE A 187 -2.14 7.94 -5.46
CA ILE A 187 -3.59 7.84 -5.75
C ILE A 187 -4.31 7.10 -4.62
N MET A 188 -3.77 5.97 -4.19
CA MET A 188 -4.28 5.17 -3.07
C MET A 188 -4.26 5.94 -1.75
N GLY A 189 -3.18 6.70 -1.47
CA GLY A 189 -3.11 7.60 -0.34
C GLY A 189 -4.17 8.70 -0.39
N MET A 190 -4.45 9.26 -1.57
CA MET A 190 -5.52 10.26 -1.77
C MET A 190 -6.91 9.67 -1.62
N ILE A 191 -7.14 8.42 -2.08
CA ILE A 191 -8.38 7.68 -1.84
C ILE A 191 -8.61 7.52 -0.33
N PHE A 192 -7.60 7.06 0.42
CA PHE A 192 -7.72 6.95 1.87
C PHE A 192 -7.88 8.31 2.55
N PHE A 193 -7.15 9.35 2.12
CA PHE A 193 -7.33 10.71 2.61
C PHE A 193 -8.79 11.16 2.42
N ARG A 194 -9.43 10.88 1.30
CA ARG A 194 -10.86 11.21 1.10
C ARG A 194 -11.79 10.37 1.97
N HIS A 195 -11.39 9.14 2.34
CA HIS A 195 -12.18 8.19 3.10
C HIS A 195 -11.51 7.77 4.44
N ARG A 196 -10.94 8.71 5.21
CA ARG A 196 -10.06 8.43 6.40
C ARG A 196 -10.65 7.50 7.47
N LYS A 197 -11.97 7.33 7.47
CA LYS A 197 -12.74 6.49 8.41
C LYS A 197 -13.13 5.13 7.83
N ASN A 198 -12.75 4.85 6.58
CA ASN A 198 -13.08 3.61 5.89
C ASN A 198 -11.88 3.08 5.08
N LEU A 199 -10.92 2.48 5.80
CA LEU A 199 -9.74 1.81 5.24
C LEU A 199 -10.10 0.68 4.27
N SER A 200 -11.25 0.01 4.46
CA SER A 200 -11.65 -1.11 3.60
C SER A 200 -11.79 -0.71 2.13
N ILE A 201 -12.08 0.55 1.82
CA ILE A 201 -12.11 1.02 0.43
C ILE A 201 -10.72 0.84 -0.20
N ALA A 202 -9.66 1.28 0.47
CA ALA A 202 -8.30 1.12 -0.03
C ALA A 202 -7.91 -0.36 -0.13
N MET A 203 -8.29 -1.18 0.87
CA MET A 203 -8.02 -2.63 0.85
C MET A 203 -8.64 -3.34 -0.36
N PHE A 204 -9.92 -3.05 -0.65
CA PHE A 204 -10.57 -3.59 -1.84
C PHE A 204 -9.99 -3.00 -3.12
N THR A 205 -9.70 -1.70 -3.17
CA THR A 205 -9.07 -1.09 -4.34
C THR A 205 -7.76 -1.80 -4.69
N HIS A 206 -6.87 -1.99 -3.70
CA HIS A 206 -5.58 -2.64 -3.91
C HIS A 206 -5.76 -4.09 -4.35
N GLY A 207 -6.55 -4.87 -3.60
CA GLY A 207 -6.74 -6.28 -3.95
C GLY A 207 -7.38 -6.49 -5.32
N PHE A 208 -8.36 -5.66 -5.72
CA PHE A 208 -8.92 -5.74 -7.07
C PHE A 208 -7.94 -5.27 -8.14
N TYR A 209 -7.11 -4.26 -7.85
CA TYR A 209 -6.06 -3.80 -8.76
C TYR A 209 -5.03 -4.90 -9.02
N ASP A 210 -4.53 -5.55 -7.96
CA ASP A 210 -3.61 -6.70 -8.07
C ASP A 210 -4.24 -7.85 -8.85
N MET A 211 -5.53 -8.13 -8.63
CA MET A 211 -6.24 -9.18 -9.37
C MET A 211 -6.25 -8.91 -10.88
N ILE A 212 -6.32 -7.65 -11.32
CA ILE A 212 -6.22 -7.31 -12.75
C ILE A 212 -4.83 -7.69 -13.26
N GLY A 213 -3.77 -7.21 -12.61
CA GLY A 213 -2.38 -7.49 -13.01
C GLY A 213 -2.03 -8.98 -12.99
N ILE A 214 -2.39 -9.70 -11.93
CA ILE A 214 -2.15 -11.15 -11.80
C ILE A 214 -2.93 -11.93 -12.86
N THR A 215 -4.12 -11.48 -13.23
CA THR A 215 -4.91 -12.11 -14.30
C THR A 215 -4.26 -11.88 -15.67
N LEU A 216 -3.72 -10.69 -15.94
CA LEU A 216 -2.95 -10.43 -17.15
C LEU A 216 -1.71 -11.32 -17.23
N LEU A 217 -0.96 -11.45 -16.14
CA LEU A 217 0.20 -12.36 -16.03
C LEU A 217 -0.19 -13.82 -16.32
N TYR A 218 -1.34 -14.28 -15.81
CA TYR A 218 -1.82 -15.64 -16.06
C TYR A 218 -2.09 -15.89 -17.55
N PHE A 219 -2.67 -14.92 -18.25
CA PHE A 219 -2.92 -15.03 -19.70
C PHE A 219 -1.67 -14.74 -20.54
N GLY A 220 -0.60 -14.17 -19.95
CA GLY A 220 0.58 -13.74 -20.68
C GLY A 220 0.37 -12.45 -21.46
N GLU A 221 -0.54 -11.59 -20.98
CA GLU A 221 -0.98 -10.34 -21.60
C GLU A 221 -0.52 -9.11 -20.79
N GLU A 222 0.39 -9.29 -19.83
CA GLU A 222 0.90 -8.24 -18.93
C GLU A 222 1.57 -7.07 -19.67
N ARG A 223 2.04 -7.29 -20.90
CA ARG A 223 2.65 -6.24 -21.75
C ARG A 223 1.78 -5.78 -22.91
N ALA A 224 0.64 -6.43 -23.17
CA ALA A 224 -0.16 -6.20 -24.37
C ALA A 224 -0.57 -4.73 -24.53
N ILE A 225 -0.92 -4.06 -23.43
CA ILE A 225 -1.31 -2.65 -23.42
C ILE A 225 -0.11 -1.76 -23.69
N THR A 226 1.01 -1.97 -22.98
CA THR A 226 2.22 -1.16 -23.14
C THR A 226 2.80 -1.29 -24.55
N GLU A 227 2.83 -2.49 -25.12
CA GLU A 227 3.30 -2.74 -26.48
C GLU A 227 2.37 -2.10 -27.53
N PHE A 228 1.05 -2.24 -27.36
CA PHE A 228 0.08 -1.61 -28.26
C PHE A 228 0.20 -0.09 -28.27
N ILE A 229 0.26 0.54 -27.09
CA ILE A 229 0.38 1.99 -26.97
C ILE A 229 1.74 2.49 -27.47
N SER A 230 2.82 1.77 -27.17
CA SER A 230 4.17 2.12 -27.66
C SER A 230 4.24 2.08 -29.18
N GLY A 231 3.58 1.12 -29.83
CA GLY A 231 3.47 1.04 -31.29
C GLY A 231 2.58 2.10 -31.94
N LEU A 232 1.79 2.87 -31.16
CA LEU A 232 1.03 4.03 -31.67
C LEU A 232 1.79 5.35 -31.54
N ILE A 233 2.73 5.44 -30.59
CA ILE A 233 3.45 6.67 -30.25
C ILE A 233 4.81 6.77 -30.97
N LEU A 234 5.39 5.62 -31.38
CA LEU A 234 6.60 5.50 -32.18
C LEU A 234 6.28 5.18 -33.65
#